data_AF-A0A0D0GNB6-F1
#
_entry.id   AF-A0A0D0GNB6-F1
#
_cell.length_a   1.000
_cell.length_b   1.000
_cell.length_c   1.000
_cell.angle_alpha   90.00
_cell.angle_beta   90.00
_cell.angle_gamma   90.00
#
_symmetry.space_group_name_H-M   'P 1'
#
loop_
_entity.id
_entity.type
_entity.pdbx_description
1 polymer ?
#
loop_
_entity_poly.entity_id
_entity_poly.type
_entity_poly.pdbx_seq_one_letter_code
_entity_poly.pdbx_strand_id
1 'polypeptide(L)'
;MNNINFEQTGGFPLETDTLNFMQASYTSLQSVTALGGSNYILSGCTVSGSTVTDGYVVLNGELLPFRGGLVQTNIVIREDKQQRPFENGQTKDVFFTRYAQFGTGTGAINWGTLPRLMDLQTVGAEIAKKALSVDLAALRNEVDTLKKIAAPFSGGGGMVLFKKPFNQIPLGWAEVAEWRGRLPMGWNPDDYRFSSVGQNGGAASHSLNESQLPILSNDRAGLQRQSYWGENVTSKNTDDRDSGKEPDILNHIGWPGTGAQIDHLNPYRIVMFIEYVGG
;
A
#
# COMPACT_ATOMS: atom_id res chain seq x y z
N MET A 1 41.58 36.40 2.16
CA MET A 1 41.03 37.67 1.65
C MET A 1 42.20 38.63 1.47
N ASN A 2 42.23 39.38 0.38
CA ASN A 2 43.23 40.40 0.15
C ASN A 2 42.96 41.61 1.07
N ASN A 3 44.01 42.28 1.56
CA ASN A 3 43.92 43.45 2.43
C ASN A 3 45.01 44.47 2.07
N ILE A 4 44.68 45.77 2.07
CA ILE A 4 45.64 46.87 1.92
C ILE A 4 45.57 47.74 3.16
N ASN A 5 46.72 48.10 3.72
CA ASN A 5 46.83 49.10 4.78
C ASN A 5 47.28 50.45 4.20
N PHE A 6 46.35 51.39 4.05
CA PHE A 6 46.63 52.74 3.55
C PHE A 6 47.14 53.71 4.62
N GLU A 7 46.98 53.38 5.91
CA GLU A 7 47.27 54.28 7.03
C GLU A 7 48.72 54.14 7.51
N GLN A 8 49.66 54.31 6.59
CA GLN A 8 51.09 54.29 6.89
C GLN A 8 51.69 55.70 6.76
N THR A 9 52.57 56.06 7.68
CA THR A 9 53.34 57.32 7.61
C THR A 9 54.29 57.27 6.42
N GLY A 10 54.46 58.38 5.71
CA GLY A 10 55.41 58.48 4.58
C GLY A 10 54.78 58.71 3.20
N GLY A 11 53.44 58.74 3.11
CA GLY A 11 52.73 59.06 1.88
C GLY A 11 52.75 57.89 0.89
N PHE A 12 51.75 57.02 0.97
CA PHE A 12 51.61 55.90 0.04
C PHE A 12 51.08 56.39 -1.32
N PRO A 13 51.83 56.21 -2.43
CA PRO A 13 51.38 56.65 -3.75
C PRO A 13 50.25 55.75 -4.27
N LEU A 14 49.17 56.36 -4.77
CA LEU A 14 48.05 55.62 -5.37
C LEU A 14 48.35 55.32 -6.83
N GLU A 15 48.86 54.12 -7.09
CA GLU A 15 49.26 53.66 -8.42
C GLU A 15 48.31 52.58 -8.97
N THR A 16 48.46 52.27 -10.26
CA THR A 16 47.61 51.30 -10.97
C THR A 16 47.68 49.90 -10.37
N ASP A 17 48.84 49.50 -9.83
CA ASP A 17 49.03 48.21 -9.18
C ASP A 17 48.23 48.10 -7.86
N THR A 18 48.16 49.17 -7.09
CA THR A 18 47.36 49.29 -5.86
C THR A 18 45.88 49.12 -6.18
N LEU A 19 45.40 49.84 -7.21
CA LEU A 19 44.02 49.73 -7.65
C LEU A 19 43.73 48.33 -8.21
N ASN A 20 44.65 47.73 -8.96
CA ASN A 20 44.52 46.37 -9.47
C ASN A 20 44.43 45.34 -8.33
N PHE A 21 45.20 45.50 -7.25
CA PHE A 21 45.07 44.65 -6.06
C PHE A 21 43.68 44.79 -5.41
N MET A 22 43.15 46.02 -5.32
CA MET A 22 41.77 46.23 -4.86
C MET A 22 40.76 45.55 -5.80
N GLN A 23 40.95 45.63 -7.12
CA GLN A 23 40.07 44.97 -8.09
C GLN A 23 40.05 43.45 -7.95
N ALA A 24 41.22 42.83 -7.81
CA ALA A 24 41.34 41.40 -7.57
C ALA A 24 40.63 40.98 -6.26
N SER A 25 40.66 41.85 -5.25
CA SER A 25 40.07 41.59 -3.93
C SER A 25 38.56 41.37 -4.01
N TYR A 26 37.81 42.30 -4.61
CA TYR A 26 36.35 42.14 -4.72
C TYR A 26 35.95 41.13 -5.80
N THR A 27 36.78 40.91 -6.83
CA THR A 27 36.53 39.87 -7.84
C THR A 27 36.53 38.47 -7.21
N SER A 28 37.33 38.26 -6.16
CA SER A 28 37.33 36.97 -5.43
C SER A 28 35.99 36.63 -4.75
N LEU A 29 35.17 37.62 -4.42
CA LEU A 29 33.83 37.42 -3.83
C LEU A 29 32.86 36.74 -4.80
N GLN A 30 33.13 36.80 -6.10
CA GLN A 30 32.35 36.11 -7.12
C GLN A 30 32.36 34.59 -6.92
N SER A 31 33.37 34.02 -6.24
CA SER A 31 33.39 32.58 -5.91
C SER A 31 32.17 32.09 -5.11
N VAL A 32 31.50 32.97 -4.35
CA VAL A 32 30.29 32.64 -3.58
C VAL A 32 29.11 32.30 -4.50
N THR A 33 29.10 32.77 -5.75
CA THR A 33 28.05 32.47 -6.73
C THR A 33 28.02 30.99 -7.11
N ALA A 34 29.15 30.27 -6.94
CA ALA A 34 29.23 28.84 -7.22
C ALA A 34 28.21 28.03 -6.41
N LEU A 35 27.74 28.52 -5.26
CA LEU A 35 26.69 27.89 -4.45
C LEU A 35 25.36 27.72 -5.19
N GLY A 36 25.01 28.64 -6.10
CA GLY A 36 23.78 28.57 -6.89
C GLY A 36 23.93 27.87 -8.24
N GLY A 37 25.15 27.45 -8.60
CA GLY A 37 25.47 26.83 -9.89
C GLY A 37 25.83 27.86 -10.99
N SER A 38 25.80 27.42 -12.25
CA SER A 38 26.37 28.21 -13.36
C SER A 38 25.43 29.27 -13.93
N ASN A 39 24.10 29.03 -13.91
CA ASN A 39 23.09 29.90 -14.52
C ASN A 39 21.86 29.98 -13.63
N TYR A 40 21.62 31.12 -12.97
CA TYR A 40 20.46 31.29 -12.09
C TYR A 40 20.16 32.76 -11.79
N ILE A 41 18.96 33.04 -11.27
CA ILE A 41 18.57 34.35 -10.74
C ILE A 41 18.95 34.41 -9.26
N LEU A 42 19.85 35.34 -8.89
CA LEU A 42 20.30 35.51 -7.51
C LEU A 42 19.31 36.36 -6.70
N SER A 43 18.87 37.49 -7.26
CA SER A 43 17.94 38.41 -6.59
C SER A 43 17.25 39.34 -7.59
N GLY A 44 16.16 39.99 -7.15
CA GLY A 44 15.38 40.88 -8.03
C GLY A 44 14.76 40.13 -9.21
N CYS A 45 14.78 40.72 -10.40
CA CYS A 45 14.23 40.13 -11.62
C CYS A 45 12.82 39.57 -11.44
N THR A 46 11.93 40.34 -10.81
CA THR A 46 10.55 39.93 -10.56
C THR A 46 9.68 40.28 -11.75
N VAL A 47 8.82 39.34 -12.16
CA VAL A 47 7.91 39.56 -13.28
C VAL A 47 6.68 40.32 -12.76
N SER A 48 6.39 41.47 -13.36
CA SER A 48 5.20 42.29 -13.13
C SER A 48 4.51 42.53 -14.47
N GLY A 49 3.39 41.83 -14.71
CA GLY A 49 2.70 41.84 -15.99
C GLY A 49 3.59 41.33 -17.13
N SER A 50 3.83 42.18 -18.13
CA SER A 50 4.72 41.90 -19.27
C SER A 50 6.15 42.39 -19.08
N THR A 51 6.50 42.87 -17.88
CA THR A 51 7.83 43.44 -17.58
C THR A 51 8.53 42.67 -16.48
N VAL A 52 9.86 42.72 -16.47
CA VAL A 52 10.71 42.21 -15.39
C VAL A 52 11.49 43.37 -14.79
N THR A 53 11.58 43.43 -13.48
CA THR A 53 12.40 44.44 -12.79
C THR A 53 13.89 44.18 -12.96
N ASP A 54 14.71 45.17 -12.62
CA ASP A 54 16.15 44.96 -12.46
C ASP A 54 16.46 43.95 -11.34
N GLY A 55 17.67 43.43 -11.34
CA GLY A 55 18.15 42.51 -10.32
C GLY A 55 19.56 42.02 -10.57
N TYR A 56 19.87 40.83 -10.08
CA TYR A 56 21.16 40.19 -10.25
C TYR A 56 20.99 38.75 -10.71
N VAL A 57 21.77 38.38 -11.71
CA VAL A 57 21.81 37.03 -12.28
C VAL A 57 23.24 36.53 -12.28
N VAL A 58 23.39 35.22 -12.23
CA VAL A 58 24.68 34.57 -12.45
C VAL A 58 24.56 33.81 -13.76
N LEU A 59 25.45 34.11 -14.71
CA LEU A 59 25.47 33.49 -16.04
C LEU A 59 26.87 33.01 -16.34
N ASN A 60 27.00 31.75 -16.73
CA ASN A 60 28.29 31.08 -16.92
C ASN A 60 29.22 31.24 -15.69
N GLY A 61 28.66 31.30 -14.48
CA GLY A 61 29.38 31.53 -13.23
C GLY A 61 29.70 33.00 -12.90
N GLU A 62 29.43 33.94 -13.81
CA GLU A 62 29.67 35.37 -13.62
C GLU A 62 28.45 36.08 -13.04
N LEU A 63 28.61 36.73 -11.87
CA LEU A 63 27.61 37.65 -11.32
C LEU A 63 27.49 38.91 -12.17
N LEU A 64 26.28 39.17 -12.67
CA LEU A 64 25.98 40.30 -13.54
C LEU A 64 24.72 41.04 -13.05
N PRO A 65 24.73 42.38 -13.07
CA PRO A 65 23.49 43.14 -12.93
C PRO A 65 22.58 42.84 -14.12
N PHE A 66 21.31 42.60 -13.84
CA PHE A 66 20.27 42.40 -14.85
C PHE A 66 19.49 43.69 -15.04
N ARG A 67 19.48 44.19 -16.27
CA ARG A 67 18.62 45.29 -16.71
C ARG A 67 17.30 44.70 -17.21
N GLY A 68 16.24 44.99 -16.47
CA GLY A 68 14.88 44.56 -16.74
C GLY A 68 14.27 45.26 -17.96
N GLY A 69 12.99 44.98 -18.19
CA GLY A 69 12.26 45.44 -19.36
C GLY A 69 11.16 44.48 -19.77
N LEU A 70 10.72 44.55 -21.02
CA LEU A 70 9.72 43.62 -21.56
C LEU A 70 10.27 42.19 -21.56
N VAL A 71 9.46 41.23 -21.07
CA VAL A 71 9.81 39.81 -21.03
C VAL A 71 10.12 39.32 -22.44
N GLN A 72 11.28 38.68 -22.62
CA GLN A 72 11.65 37.97 -23.85
C GLN A 72 12.08 36.54 -23.53
N THR A 73 12.20 35.71 -24.57
CA THR A 73 12.61 34.31 -24.43
C THR A 73 14.05 34.14 -23.93
N ASN A 74 14.92 35.06 -24.32
CA ASN A 74 16.36 34.91 -24.13
C ASN A 74 16.98 36.12 -23.46
N ILE A 75 18.05 35.86 -22.70
CA ILE A 75 18.93 36.89 -22.15
C ILE A 75 20.33 36.75 -22.75
N VAL A 76 21.02 37.89 -22.87
CA VAL A 76 22.38 37.99 -23.39
C VAL A 76 23.22 38.87 -22.48
N ILE A 77 24.52 38.62 -22.43
CA ILE A 77 25.49 39.46 -21.74
C ILE A 77 25.92 40.57 -22.69
N ARG A 78 25.90 41.81 -22.22
CA ARG A 78 26.39 42.99 -22.94
C ARG A 78 27.50 43.67 -22.17
N GLU A 79 28.35 44.39 -22.87
CA GLU A 79 29.47 45.16 -22.32
C GLU A 79 29.45 46.57 -22.92
N ASP A 80 29.18 47.56 -22.09
CA ASP A 80 29.30 48.98 -22.44
C ASP A 80 30.75 49.41 -22.18
N LYS A 81 31.38 50.05 -23.17
CA LYS A 81 32.76 50.55 -23.09
C LYS A 81 32.78 52.06 -23.06
N GLN A 82 33.51 52.64 -22.11
CA GLN A 82 33.71 54.08 -22.02
C GLN A 82 35.17 54.44 -22.24
N GLN A 83 35.37 55.35 -23.19
CA GLN A 83 36.67 55.83 -23.59
C GLN A 83 37.14 57.03 -22.76
N ARG A 84 38.46 57.11 -22.55
CA ARG A 84 39.13 58.24 -21.90
C ARG A 84 40.38 58.67 -22.67
N PRO A 85 40.62 59.98 -22.78
CA PRO A 85 41.88 60.50 -23.29
C PRO A 85 42.99 60.26 -22.28
N PHE A 86 44.19 59.96 -22.78
CA PHE A 86 45.42 59.82 -22.02
C PHE A 86 46.34 61.01 -22.30
N GLU A 87 47.27 61.30 -21.39
CA GLU A 87 48.21 62.43 -21.46
C GLU A 87 49.05 62.49 -22.76
N ASN A 88 49.16 61.37 -23.48
CA ASN A 88 49.83 61.27 -24.78
C ASN A 88 48.93 61.59 -25.98
N GLY A 89 47.71 62.08 -25.75
CA GLY A 89 46.72 62.42 -26.77
C GLY A 89 45.93 61.23 -27.34
N GLN A 90 46.21 59.99 -26.93
CA GLN A 90 45.44 58.83 -27.37
C GLN A 90 44.18 58.65 -26.53
N THR A 91 43.12 58.13 -27.15
CA THR A 91 41.91 57.71 -26.45
C THR A 91 41.87 56.19 -26.36
N LYS A 92 41.61 55.65 -25.17
CA LYS A 92 41.53 54.19 -24.93
C LYS A 92 40.26 53.84 -24.18
N ASP A 93 39.77 52.61 -24.36
CA ASP A 93 38.69 52.05 -23.55
C ASP A 93 39.22 51.84 -22.12
N VAL A 94 38.55 52.44 -21.13
CA VAL A 94 38.99 52.41 -19.72
C VAL A 94 37.95 51.78 -18.81
N PHE A 95 36.67 52.15 -18.96
CA PHE A 95 35.61 51.57 -18.14
C PHE A 95 34.81 50.57 -18.94
N PHE A 96 34.67 49.36 -18.41
CA PHE A 96 33.90 48.27 -18.97
C PHE A 96 32.76 47.94 -18.00
N THR A 97 31.52 48.08 -18.45
CA THR A 97 30.34 47.74 -17.64
C THR A 97 29.61 46.57 -18.28
N ARG A 98 29.67 45.40 -17.64
CA ARG A 98 28.98 44.19 -18.09
C ARG A 98 27.64 44.06 -17.38
N TYR A 99 26.61 43.66 -18.12
CA TYR A 99 25.26 43.44 -17.60
C TYR A 99 24.52 42.43 -18.46
N ALA A 100 23.54 41.77 -17.87
CA ALA A 100 22.60 40.92 -18.58
C ALA A 100 21.35 41.74 -18.93
N GLN A 101 20.78 41.50 -20.10
CA GLN A 101 19.48 42.04 -20.48
C GLN A 101 18.77 41.08 -21.43
N PHE A 102 17.47 41.26 -21.62
CA PHE A 102 16.75 40.58 -22.69
C PHE A 102 17.33 40.93 -24.06
N GLY A 103 17.41 39.91 -24.92
CA GLY A 103 17.88 40.07 -26.28
C GLY A 103 18.17 38.76 -26.98
N THR A 104 18.60 38.89 -28.23
CA THR A 104 18.97 37.78 -29.12
C THR A 104 20.42 37.90 -29.53
N GLY A 105 21.11 36.79 -29.74
CA GLY A 105 22.49 36.77 -30.20
C GLY A 105 23.22 35.47 -29.86
N THR A 106 24.50 35.41 -30.22
CA THR A 106 25.39 34.30 -29.85
C THR A 106 25.56 34.25 -28.34
N GLY A 107 25.44 33.06 -27.75
CA GLY A 107 25.51 32.89 -26.29
C GLY A 107 24.24 33.30 -25.54
N ALA A 108 23.12 33.45 -26.25
CA ALA A 108 21.81 33.66 -25.65
C ALA A 108 21.42 32.48 -24.74
N ILE A 109 20.96 32.78 -23.53
CA ILE A 109 20.48 31.82 -22.54
C ILE A 109 18.96 31.95 -22.44
N ASN A 110 18.26 30.83 -22.44
CA ASN A 110 16.80 30.82 -22.32
C ASN A 110 16.38 31.28 -20.91
N TRP A 111 15.65 32.39 -20.84
CA TRP A 111 15.15 32.97 -19.59
C TRP A 111 14.29 31.99 -18.80
N GLY A 112 13.42 31.23 -19.47
CA GLY A 112 12.52 30.27 -18.83
C GLY A 112 13.23 29.07 -18.19
N THR A 113 14.52 28.88 -18.49
CA THR A 113 15.32 27.79 -17.90
C THR A 113 16.09 28.21 -16.65
N LEU A 114 16.11 29.50 -16.31
CA LEU A 114 16.87 29.98 -15.16
C LEU A 114 16.15 29.67 -13.86
N PRO A 115 16.71 28.78 -13.00
CA PRO A 115 16.18 28.61 -11.67
C PRO A 115 16.40 29.89 -10.87
N ARG A 116 15.49 30.16 -9.94
CA ARG A 116 15.64 31.23 -8.96
C ARG A 116 16.24 30.64 -7.68
N LEU A 117 17.31 31.25 -7.18
CA LEU A 117 17.87 30.84 -5.89
C LEU A 117 16.89 31.20 -4.78
N MET A 118 16.54 30.21 -3.97
CA MET A 118 15.73 30.40 -2.77
C MET A 118 16.63 30.89 -1.63
N ASP A 119 16.07 31.64 -0.68
CA ASP A 119 16.79 31.95 0.55
C ASP A 119 16.98 30.69 1.41
N LEU A 120 18.00 30.68 2.27
CA LEU A 120 18.31 29.50 3.08
C LEU A 120 17.20 29.15 4.09
N GLN A 121 16.37 30.11 4.48
CA GLN A 121 15.25 29.88 5.41
C GLN A 121 14.14 29.07 4.74
N THR A 122 13.79 29.41 3.51
CA THR A 122 12.81 28.71 2.68
C THR A 122 13.29 27.33 2.25
N VAL A 123 14.58 27.17 1.93
CA VAL A 123 15.16 25.83 1.66
C VAL A 123 14.95 24.88 2.85
N GLY A 124 15.18 25.34 4.09
CA GLY A 124 14.91 24.54 5.28
C GLY A 124 13.45 24.10 5.40
N ALA A 125 12.51 24.99 5.09
CA ALA A 125 11.08 24.68 5.09
C ALA A 125 10.69 23.69 3.98
N GLU A 126 11.25 23.81 2.77
CA GLU A 126 11.00 22.89 1.66
C GLU A 126 11.58 21.49 1.92
N ILE A 127 12.74 21.39 2.55
CA ILE A 127 13.31 20.10 2.98
C ILE A 127 12.38 19.40 3.97
N ALA A 128 11.81 20.13 4.95
CA ALA A 128 10.86 19.57 5.91
C ALA A 128 9.58 19.06 5.23
N LYS A 129 9.05 19.77 4.22
CA LYS A 129 7.91 19.30 3.41
C LYS A 129 8.25 18.02 2.64
N LYS A 130 9.47 17.91 2.11
CA LYS A 130 9.90 16.70 1.38
C LYS A 130 10.04 15.49 2.30
N ALA A 131 10.50 15.66 3.54
CA ALA A 131 10.49 14.60 4.54
C ALA A 131 9.07 14.07 4.81
N LEU A 132 8.08 14.96 4.96
CA LEU A 132 6.67 14.58 5.13
C LEU A 132 6.12 13.75 3.96
N SER A 133 6.60 13.97 2.73
CA SER A 133 6.18 13.18 1.57
C SER A 133 6.61 11.71 1.63
N VAL A 134 7.71 11.40 2.32
CA VAL A 134 8.20 10.03 2.51
C VAL A 134 7.30 9.29 3.51
N ASP A 135 6.94 9.95 4.61
CA ASP A 135 6.05 9.37 5.62
C ASP A 135 4.64 9.08 5.07
N LEU A 136 4.12 9.97 4.22
CA LEU A 136 2.84 9.76 3.55
C LEU A 136 2.86 8.54 2.62
N ALA A 137 3.98 8.29 1.93
CA ALA A 137 4.12 7.10 1.09
C ALA A 137 4.15 5.81 1.92
N ALA A 138 4.83 5.83 3.07
CA ALA A 138 4.84 4.71 4.01
C ALA A 138 3.43 4.42 4.57
N LEU A 139 2.73 5.46 5.04
CA LEU A 139 1.37 5.34 5.55
C LEU A 139 0.40 4.80 4.49
N ARG A 140 0.55 5.22 3.23
CA ARG A 140 -0.25 4.69 2.12
C ARG A 140 -0.04 3.19 1.93
N ASN A 141 1.20 2.71 2.02
CA ASN A 141 1.50 1.28 1.91
C ASN A 141 0.91 0.46 3.08
N GLU A 142 0.93 0.99 4.30
CA GLU A 142 0.29 0.35 5.45
C GLU A 142 -1.23 0.25 5.27
N VAL A 143 -1.87 1.34 4.84
CA VAL A 143 -3.31 1.36 4.54
C VAL A 143 -3.66 0.36 3.45
N ASP A 144 -2.86 0.25 2.38
CA ASP A 144 -3.09 -0.73 1.32
C ASP A 144 -2.92 -2.17 1.82
N THR A 145 -2.00 -2.41 2.76
CA THR A 145 -1.85 -3.70 3.42
C THR A 145 -3.06 -4.05 4.28
N LEU A 146 -3.53 -3.09 5.10
CA LEU A 146 -4.73 -3.26 5.92
C LEU A 146 -5.97 -3.51 5.07
N LYS A 147 -6.12 -2.82 3.93
CA LYS A 147 -7.22 -3.06 2.99
C LYS A 147 -7.19 -4.47 2.42
N LYS A 148 -6.01 -5.01 2.11
CA LYS A 148 -5.88 -6.41 1.64
C LYS A 148 -6.26 -7.42 2.73
N ILE A 149 -5.84 -7.19 3.97
CA ILE A 149 -6.21 -8.03 5.12
C ILE A 149 -7.72 -7.95 5.39
N ALA A 150 -8.30 -6.76 5.26
CA ALA A 150 -9.73 -6.52 5.49
C ALA A 150 -10.62 -6.91 4.30
N ALA A 151 -10.05 -7.20 3.13
CA ALA A 151 -10.79 -7.48 1.89
C ALA A 151 -11.86 -8.59 2.03
N PRO A 152 -11.62 -9.70 2.76
CA PRO A 152 -12.64 -10.73 2.96
C PRO A 152 -13.88 -10.22 3.71
N PHE A 153 -13.77 -9.12 4.46
CA PHE A 153 -14.82 -8.55 5.29
C PHE A 153 -15.49 -7.31 4.67
N SER A 154 -14.99 -6.79 3.55
CA SER A 154 -15.49 -5.54 2.97
C SER A 154 -16.57 -5.70 1.89
N GLY A 155 -16.83 -6.94 1.42
CA GLY A 155 -17.79 -7.22 0.34
C GLY A 155 -18.93 -8.17 0.73
N GLY A 156 -19.08 -8.49 2.01
CA GLY A 156 -19.92 -9.60 2.48
C GLY A 156 -19.30 -10.96 2.21
N GLY A 157 -19.67 -11.98 3.01
CA GLY A 157 -19.21 -13.37 2.84
C GLY A 157 -18.03 -13.79 3.74
N GLY A 158 -17.30 -12.84 4.33
CA GLY A 158 -16.34 -13.13 5.40
C GLY A 158 -17.00 -13.07 6.78
N MET A 159 -16.91 -14.15 7.54
CA MET A 159 -17.37 -14.22 8.93
C MET A 159 -16.27 -14.74 9.86
N VAL A 160 -16.35 -14.39 11.14
CA VAL A 160 -15.40 -14.83 12.16
C VAL A 160 -16.12 -15.50 13.32
N LEU A 161 -15.37 -16.36 14.04
CA LEU A 161 -15.83 -16.96 15.28
C LEU A 161 -15.74 -15.95 16.43
N PHE A 162 -16.87 -15.72 17.11
CA PHE A 162 -16.98 -14.77 18.21
C PHE A 162 -17.34 -15.50 19.50
N LYS A 163 -16.46 -15.39 20.50
CA LYS A 163 -16.51 -16.13 21.77
C LYS A 163 -17.05 -15.28 22.94
N LYS A 164 -17.83 -14.25 22.66
CA LYS A 164 -18.44 -13.36 23.65
C LYS A 164 -19.96 -13.33 23.45
N PRO A 165 -20.76 -12.82 24.41
CA PRO A 165 -22.21 -12.76 24.27
C PRO A 165 -22.66 -11.75 23.19
N PHE A 166 -23.91 -11.90 22.74
CA PHE A 166 -24.51 -11.10 21.66
C PHE A 166 -24.44 -9.58 21.92
N ASN A 167 -24.66 -9.16 23.16
CA ASN A 167 -24.60 -7.75 23.56
C ASN A 167 -23.18 -7.14 23.56
N GLN A 168 -22.14 -7.91 23.21
CA GLN A 168 -20.76 -7.45 23.11
C GLN A 168 -20.25 -7.44 21.66
N ILE A 169 -21.11 -7.65 20.66
CA ILE A 169 -20.73 -7.54 19.26
C ILE A 169 -20.19 -6.11 19.02
N PRO A 170 -18.97 -5.96 18.46
CA PRO A 170 -18.39 -4.65 18.19
C PRO A 170 -19.25 -3.83 17.21
N LEU A 171 -19.18 -2.51 17.32
CA LEU A 171 -19.82 -1.62 16.35
C LEU A 171 -19.34 -1.92 14.92
N GLY A 172 -20.27 -1.90 13.96
CA GLY A 172 -20.02 -2.23 12.57
C GLY A 172 -20.00 -3.74 12.27
N TRP A 173 -20.24 -4.59 13.26
CA TRP A 173 -20.42 -6.04 13.10
C TRP A 173 -21.85 -6.46 13.44
N ALA A 174 -22.32 -7.54 12.81
CA ALA A 174 -23.61 -8.15 13.08
C ALA A 174 -23.48 -9.67 13.18
N GLU A 175 -24.43 -10.31 13.87
CA GLU A 175 -24.52 -11.77 13.90
C GLU A 175 -25.01 -12.31 12.55
N VAL A 176 -24.38 -13.38 12.08
CA VAL A 176 -24.83 -14.14 10.91
C VAL A 176 -25.85 -15.20 11.37
N ALA A 177 -27.10 -14.78 11.58
CA ALA A 177 -28.14 -15.61 12.18
C ALA A 177 -28.40 -16.92 11.41
N GLU A 178 -28.21 -16.90 10.09
CA GLU A 178 -28.39 -18.04 9.19
C GLU A 178 -27.48 -19.24 9.53
N TRP A 179 -26.37 -18.97 10.22
CA TRP A 179 -25.33 -19.94 10.60
C TRP A 179 -25.52 -20.58 11.98
N ARG A 180 -26.59 -20.22 12.70
CA ARG A 180 -26.90 -20.83 14.01
C ARG A 180 -27.04 -22.35 13.88
N GLY A 181 -26.34 -23.09 14.75
CA GLY A 181 -26.37 -24.55 14.77
C GLY A 181 -25.68 -25.24 13.58
N ARG A 182 -24.92 -24.49 12.76
CA ARG A 182 -24.18 -25.03 11.62
C ARG A 182 -22.70 -25.19 11.92
N LEU A 183 -22.08 -26.19 11.27
CA LEU A 183 -20.64 -26.37 11.24
C LEU A 183 -20.13 -26.04 9.83
N PRO A 184 -19.09 -25.20 9.68
CA PRO A 184 -18.53 -24.89 8.38
C PRO A 184 -17.80 -26.10 7.80
N MET A 185 -18.08 -26.38 6.53
CA MET A 185 -17.42 -27.41 5.75
C MET A 185 -16.68 -26.76 4.59
N GLY A 186 -15.49 -27.27 4.27
CA GLY A 186 -14.70 -26.77 3.14
C GLY A 186 -15.41 -27.03 1.81
N TRP A 187 -15.44 -26.02 0.95
CA TRP A 187 -15.94 -26.17 -0.42
C TRP A 187 -15.04 -27.12 -1.19
N ASN A 188 -15.64 -28.08 -1.89
CA ASN A 188 -14.94 -29.00 -2.78
C ASN A 188 -15.77 -29.18 -4.08
N PRO A 189 -15.35 -28.57 -5.20
CA PRO A 189 -16.08 -28.64 -6.46
C PRO A 189 -16.19 -30.05 -7.04
N ASP A 190 -15.28 -30.96 -6.68
CA ASP A 190 -15.23 -32.33 -7.22
C ASP A 190 -16.15 -33.30 -6.48
N ASP A 191 -16.77 -32.87 -5.37
CA ASP A 191 -17.71 -33.67 -4.59
C ASP A 191 -19.10 -33.03 -4.63
N TYR A 192 -20.09 -33.77 -5.17
CA TYR A 192 -21.47 -33.27 -5.30
C TYR A 192 -22.11 -32.83 -3.97
N ARG A 193 -21.59 -33.29 -2.83
CA ARG A 193 -22.08 -32.91 -1.49
C ARG A 193 -21.57 -31.54 -1.04
N PHE A 194 -20.46 -31.07 -1.63
CA PHE A 194 -19.73 -29.87 -1.22
C PHE A 194 -19.44 -28.93 -2.40
N SER A 195 -20.06 -29.16 -3.55
CA SER A 195 -19.74 -28.48 -4.81
C SER A 195 -20.29 -27.05 -4.88
N SER A 196 -21.24 -26.69 -4.01
CA SER A 196 -21.88 -25.37 -3.96
C SER A 196 -21.65 -24.68 -2.61
N VAL A 197 -21.10 -23.46 -2.65
CA VAL A 197 -20.95 -22.63 -1.45
C VAL A 197 -22.32 -22.23 -0.91
N GLY A 198 -22.51 -22.36 0.41
CA GLY A 198 -23.78 -22.04 1.09
C GLY A 198 -24.83 -23.16 1.04
N GLN A 199 -24.51 -24.32 0.46
CA GLN A 199 -25.38 -25.48 0.52
C GLN A 199 -25.54 -25.96 1.97
N ASN A 200 -26.78 -26.18 2.39
CA ASN A 200 -27.11 -26.75 3.68
C ASN A 200 -27.17 -28.28 3.58
N GLY A 201 -26.74 -28.97 4.65
CA GLY A 201 -26.79 -30.43 4.74
C GLY A 201 -26.53 -30.93 6.15
N GLY A 202 -26.53 -32.25 6.31
CA GLY A 202 -26.34 -32.94 7.58
C GLY A 202 -27.63 -33.08 8.42
N ALA A 203 -27.54 -33.90 9.45
CA ALA A 203 -28.58 -34.10 10.45
C ALA A 203 -27.92 -34.29 11.82
N ALA A 204 -28.51 -33.71 12.87
CA ALA A 204 -28.00 -33.86 14.24
C ALA A 204 -28.15 -35.29 14.75
N SER A 205 -29.12 -36.04 14.23
CA SER A 205 -29.39 -37.41 14.64
C SER A 205 -29.99 -38.24 13.50
N HIS A 206 -29.92 -39.56 13.63
CA HIS A 206 -30.53 -40.51 12.68
C HIS A 206 -31.12 -41.71 13.43
N SER A 207 -32.23 -42.27 12.91
CA SER A 207 -32.81 -43.53 13.39
C SER A 207 -32.51 -44.63 12.38
N LEU A 208 -32.10 -45.81 12.84
CA LEU A 208 -31.85 -46.94 11.94
C LEU A 208 -33.15 -47.51 11.35
N ASN A 209 -33.15 -47.70 10.04
CA ASN A 209 -34.25 -48.31 9.29
C ASN A 209 -33.94 -49.80 9.05
N GLU A 210 -34.96 -50.61 8.78
CA GLU A 210 -34.78 -52.05 8.47
C GLU A 210 -33.77 -52.29 7.32
N SER A 211 -33.78 -51.44 6.29
CA SER A 211 -32.85 -51.54 5.15
C SER A 211 -31.39 -51.25 5.49
N GLN A 212 -31.12 -50.70 6.68
CA GLN A 212 -29.78 -50.36 7.17
C GLN A 212 -29.25 -51.42 8.15
N LEU A 213 -30.07 -52.42 8.50
CA LEU A 213 -29.65 -53.51 9.36
C LEU A 213 -28.75 -54.48 8.57
N PRO A 214 -27.68 -55.02 9.18
CA PRO A 214 -26.89 -56.07 8.56
C PRO A 214 -27.76 -57.31 8.30
N ILE A 215 -27.41 -58.10 7.29
CA ILE A 215 -28.00 -59.42 7.12
C ILE A 215 -27.57 -60.26 8.33
N LEU A 216 -28.55 -60.73 9.08
CA LEU A 216 -28.33 -61.57 10.23
C LEU A 216 -28.67 -63.01 9.85
N SER A 217 -27.67 -63.89 9.82
CA SER A 217 -27.85 -65.34 9.71
C SER A 217 -27.78 -65.97 11.10
N ASN A 218 -28.62 -66.96 11.35
CA ASN A 218 -28.50 -67.80 12.53
C ASN A 218 -27.57 -68.99 12.20
N ASP A 219 -26.39 -69.02 12.80
CA ASP A 219 -25.41 -70.09 12.58
C ASP A 219 -25.76 -71.39 13.33
N ARG A 220 -27.05 -71.64 13.57
CA ARG A 220 -27.51 -72.87 14.22
C ARG A 220 -27.43 -74.00 13.20
N ALA A 221 -26.36 -74.79 13.27
CA ALA A 221 -26.29 -76.10 12.64
C ALA A 221 -27.28 -77.06 13.31
N GLY A 222 -28.48 -77.15 12.75
CA GLY A 222 -29.52 -78.10 13.12
C GLY A 222 -30.44 -78.34 11.93
N LEU A 223 -30.96 -79.55 11.81
CA LEU A 223 -31.94 -79.90 10.78
C LEU A 223 -33.19 -79.04 11.00
N GLN A 224 -33.46 -78.14 10.05
CA GLN A 224 -34.65 -77.31 10.05
C GLN A 224 -35.64 -77.94 9.08
N ARG A 225 -36.70 -78.55 9.60
CA ARG A 225 -37.83 -78.98 8.79
C ARG A 225 -38.86 -77.85 8.76
N GLN A 226 -39.39 -77.57 7.57
CA GLN A 226 -40.53 -76.67 7.37
C GLN A 226 -41.67 -77.55 6.85
N SER A 227 -42.73 -77.71 7.63
CA SER A 227 -43.88 -78.52 7.22
C SER A 227 -44.70 -77.83 6.12
N TYR A 228 -45.22 -78.61 5.17
CA TYR A 228 -46.10 -78.10 4.10
C TYR A 228 -47.57 -78.11 4.55
N TRP A 229 -48.40 -77.27 3.92
CA TRP A 229 -49.83 -77.18 4.20
C TRP A 229 -50.53 -78.56 4.16
N GLY A 230 -51.12 -78.96 5.28
CA GLY A 230 -51.79 -80.26 5.46
C GLY A 230 -50.99 -81.30 6.26
N GLU A 231 -49.72 -81.02 6.59
CA GLU A 231 -48.96 -81.87 7.51
C GLU A 231 -49.36 -81.61 8.97
N ASN A 232 -49.59 -82.69 9.72
CA ASN A 232 -49.97 -82.63 11.14
C ASN A 232 -48.69 -82.65 11.99
N VAL A 233 -48.25 -81.50 12.49
CA VAL A 233 -46.97 -81.34 13.23
C VAL A 233 -47.08 -81.59 14.74
N THR A 234 -48.22 -82.09 15.22
CA THR A 234 -48.39 -82.47 16.63
C THR A 234 -48.43 -83.98 16.79
N SER A 235 -47.29 -84.57 17.15
CA SER A 235 -47.34 -85.65 18.15
C SER A 235 -46.03 -85.77 18.92
N LYS A 236 -46.15 -85.59 20.23
CA LYS A 236 -45.19 -85.99 21.25
C LYS A 236 -45.19 -87.53 21.33
N ASN A 237 -44.61 -88.21 20.35
CA ASN A 237 -44.26 -89.62 20.44
C ASN A 237 -42.80 -89.75 19.98
N THR A 238 -41.91 -90.04 20.91
CA THR A 238 -40.54 -90.49 20.65
C THR A 238 -40.59 -91.76 19.82
N ASP A 239 -39.74 -91.88 18.80
CA ASP A 239 -39.53 -93.18 18.16
C ASP A 239 -38.70 -94.09 19.06
N ASP A 240 -38.73 -95.40 18.81
CA ASP A 240 -38.06 -96.42 19.64
C ASP A 240 -36.52 -96.36 19.59
N ARG A 241 -35.94 -95.27 19.05
CA ARG A 241 -34.50 -94.99 18.94
C ARG A 241 -34.08 -93.66 19.57
N ASP A 242 -34.96 -93.03 20.36
CA ASP A 242 -34.72 -91.73 21.01
C ASP A 242 -34.40 -90.58 20.04
N SER A 243 -34.76 -90.70 18.75
CA SER A 243 -34.59 -89.61 17.78
C SER A 243 -35.90 -88.81 17.69
N GLY A 244 -36.03 -87.80 18.53
CA GLY A 244 -37.20 -86.92 18.56
C GLY A 244 -37.45 -86.27 17.19
N LYS A 245 -38.71 -86.25 16.72
CA LYS A 245 -39.11 -85.49 15.53
C LYS A 245 -39.01 -83.99 15.80
N GLU A 246 -38.27 -83.30 14.94
CA GLU A 246 -37.91 -81.88 15.06
C GLU A 246 -39.15 -80.97 14.95
N PRO A 247 -39.32 -79.97 15.84
CA PRO A 247 -40.36 -78.96 15.70
C PRO A 247 -40.03 -78.00 14.55
N ASP A 248 -41.05 -77.50 13.84
CA ASP A 248 -40.91 -76.38 12.91
C ASP A 248 -40.38 -75.16 13.69
N ILE A 249 -39.20 -74.65 13.30
CA ILE A 249 -38.59 -73.48 13.94
C ILE A 249 -38.93 -72.24 13.12
N LEU A 250 -39.70 -71.32 13.70
CA LEU A 250 -39.80 -69.95 13.20
C LEU A 250 -38.46 -69.24 13.46
N ASN A 251 -37.63 -69.14 12.44
CA ASN A 251 -36.39 -68.34 12.47
C ASN A 251 -36.71 -66.84 12.39
N HIS A 252 -37.40 -66.32 13.41
CA HIS A 252 -37.56 -64.89 13.59
C HIS A 252 -36.45 -64.38 14.51
N ILE A 253 -35.68 -63.40 14.03
CA ILE A 253 -34.84 -62.59 14.91
C ILE A 253 -35.81 -61.66 15.64
N GLY A 254 -36.23 -62.11 16.82
CA GLY A 254 -37.16 -61.36 17.66
C GLY A 254 -36.58 -60.00 18.03
N TRP A 255 -37.48 -59.02 18.07
CA TRP A 255 -37.29 -57.65 18.57
C TRP A 255 -36.68 -56.68 17.55
N PRO A 256 -37.47 -56.10 16.63
CA PRO A 256 -37.03 -54.89 15.92
C PRO A 256 -36.68 -53.82 16.98
N GLY A 257 -35.53 -53.17 16.81
CA GLY A 257 -35.07 -52.13 17.74
C GLY A 257 -36.11 -51.00 17.90
N THR A 258 -35.99 -50.21 18.96
CA THR A 258 -36.97 -49.16 19.31
C THR A 258 -37.04 -47.99 18.32
N GLY A 259 -36.18 -47.97 17.30
CA GLY A 259 -36.03 -46.85 16.38
C GLY A 259 -35.51 -45.57 17.06
N ALA A 260 -34.90 -45.67 18.25
CA ALA A 260 -34.36 -44.53 18.96
C ALA A 260 -33.36 -43.74 18.10
N GLN A 261 -33.43 -42.41 18.21
CA GLN A 261 -32.52 -41.50 17.52
C GLN A 261 -31.12 -41.62 18.13
N ILE A 262 -30.12 -41.75 17.26
CA ILE A 262 -28.71 -41.73 17.63
C ILE A 262 -28.16 -40.35 17.30
N ASP A 263 -27.55 -39.69 18.28
CA ASP A 263 -26.92 -38.37 18.11
C ASP A 263 -25.60 -38.51 17.32
N HIS A 264 -25.40 -37.64 16.33
CA HIS A 264 -24.21 -37.57 15.50
C HIS A 264 -23.26 -36.43 15.90
N LEU A 265 -23.62 -35.63 16.91
CA LEU A 265 -22.82 -34.50 17.35
C LEU A 265 -21.54 -34.95 18.08
N ASN A 266 -20.40 -34.67 17.46
CA ASN A 266 -19.09 -34.77 18.12
C ASN A 266 -18.98 -33.73 19.25
N PRO A 267 -18.12 -33.93 20.27
CA PRO A 267 -17.89 -32.91 21.29
C PRO A 267 -17.59 -31.53 20.70
N TYR A 268 -18.41 -30.52 21.03
CA TYR A 268 -18.34 -29.18 20.44
C TYR A 268 -18.32 -28.07 21.49
N ARG A 269 -17.93 -26.85 21.06
CA ARG A 269 -18.05 -25.62 21.84
C ARG A 269 -18.82 -24.58 21.05
N ILE A 270 -19.81 -23.98 21.70
CA ILE A 270 -20.67 -22.97 21.09
C ILE A 270 -19.93 -21.63 20.99
N VAL A 271 -19.93 -21.05 19.80
CA VAL A 271 -19.47 -19.70 19.45
C VAL A 271 -20.50 -19.07 18.51
N MET A 272 -20.50 -17.74 18.40
CA MET A 272 -21.30 -17.05 17.38
C MET A 272 -20.49 -16.84 16.11
N PHE A 273 -21.19 -16.76 14.99
CA PHE A 273 -20.62 -16.26 13.74
C PHE A 273 -21.04 -14.80 13.59
N ILE A 274 -20.07 -13.92 13.35
CA ILE A 274 -20.33 -12.49 13.09
C ILE A 274 -19.65 -12.06 11.80
N GLU A 275 -20.23 -11.08 11.10
CA GLU A 275 -19.69 -10.47 9.90
C GLU A 275 -19.64 -8.94 10.02
N TYR A 276 -18.75 -8.30 9.27
CA TYR A 276 -18.65 -6.85 9.22
C TYR A 276 -19.71 -6.31 8.25
N VAL A 277 -20.56 -5.41 8.73
CA VAL A 277 -21.69 -4.82 7.98
C VAL A 277 -21.48 -3.35 7.63
N GLY A 278 -20.34 -2.77 8.02
CA GLY A 278 -20.07 -1.34 7.89
C GLY A 278 -20.55 -0.56 9.11
N GLY A 279 -19.92 0.58 9.35
CA GLY A 279 -20.24 1.54 10.41
C GLY A 279 -20.50 2.93 9.84
#